data_AF-A0A9W9PK45-F1
#
_entry.id   AF-A0A9W9PK45-F1
#
_cell.length_a   1.000
_cell.length_b   1.000
_cell.length_c   1.000
_cell.angle_alpha   90.00
_cell.angle_beta   90.00
_cell.angle_gamma   90.00
#
_symmetry.space_group_name_H-M   'P 1'
#
loop_
_entity.id
_entity.type
_entity.pdbx_description
1 polymer ?
#
loop_
_entity_poly.entity_id
_entity_poly.type
_entity_poly.pdbx_seq_one_letter_code
_entity_poly.pdbx_strand_id
1 'polypeptide(L)'
;MPYVAGVIIICTLVWIICALGITWIHRLDTFIWIFPLIVWCVAAGTGASSFTAESPKSLHGSDKAAAVLSYMASIFFFSVSWVNCAADYNVRMPRETSRWQIFSATYVGIFVPTVLVQSLGAALYTGTITNHVWKEAYGASSIGGLLKMALEPAGGFGKFLMVLAALSSIPNNIPNNYSFALHMQNLGPWALKIPRVVLVTFGFVVAVIVGCCAAVYFHDALQTFLSVIGYWTVIHITVVMEEHFIFRRRWSAYNLEEWNNPAALPFGWASIGAFAFGFAGAALGMKVTWYSAPIASLIGKGANIGHELTFAFSGIVFPIFRWMESRYGH
;
A
#
# COMPACT_ATOMS: atom_id res chain seq x y z
N MET A 1 15.15 22.55 7.87
CA MET A 1 15.69 21.18 8.02
C MET A 1 14.97 20.37 9.11
N PRO A 2 13.77 19.79 8.87
CA PRO A 2 13.18 18.82 9.83
C PRO A 2 12.77 17.46 9.23
N TYR A 3 12.55 17.33 7.92
CA TYR A 3 12.03 16.09 7.32
C TYR A 3 13.12 15.03 7.09
N VAL A 4 14.32 15.43 6.64
CA VAL A 4 15.45 14.51 6.39
C VAL A 4 15.84 13.76 7.66
N ALA A 5 15.93 14.47 8.79
CA ALA A 5 16.26 13.85 10.07
C ALA A 5 15.21 12.81 10.49
N GLY A 6 13.93 13.13 10.33
CA GLY A 6 12.83 12.18 10.59
C GLY A 6 12.93 10.93 9.72
N VAL A 7 13.15 11.09 8.40
CA VAL A 7 13.35 9.98 7.46
C VAL A 7 14.53 9.11 7.90
N ILE A 8 15.68 9.69 8.21
CA ILE A 8 16.88 8.95 8.64
C ILE A 8 16.59 8.17 9.93
N ILE A 9 15.97 8.79 10.94
CA ILE A 9 15.64 8.13 12.20
C ILE A 9 14.70 6.95 11.96
N ILE A 10 13.60 7.15 11.23
CA ILE A 10 12.61 6.11 10.94
C ILE A 10 13.26 4.96 10.17
N CYS A 11 13.95 5.26 9.06
CA CYS A 11 14.61 4.25 8.25
C CYS A 11 15.67 3.47 9.04
N THR A 12 16.42 4.14 9.92
CA THR A 12 17.45 3.48 10.74
C THR A 12 16.82 2.53 11.76
N LEU A 13 15.73 2.93 12.41
CA LEU A 13 15.01 2.06 13.36
C LEU A 13 14.39 0.85 12.64
N VAL A 14 13.80 1.06 11.46
CA VAL A 14 13.32 -0.04 10.60
C VAL A 14 14.46 -1.00 10.26
N TRP A 15 15.61 -0.47 9.83
CA TRP A 15 16.78 -1.28 9.49
C TRP A 15 17.28 -2.13 10.66
N ILE A 16 17.40 -1.55 11.87
CA ILE A 16 17.81 -2.28 13.08
C ILE A 16 16.88 -3.47 13.31
N ILE A 17 15.56 -3.28 13.26
CA ILE A 17 14.59 -4.35 13.50
C ILE A 17 14.63 -5.40 12.38
N CYS A 18 14.73 -4.99 11.11
CA CYS A 18 14.84 -5.91 9.98
C CYS A 18 16.14 -6.77 10.05
N ALA A 19 17.24 -6.21 10.55
CA ALA A 19 18.51 -6.92 10.72
C ALA A 19 18.38 -8.06 11.74
N LEU A 20 17.60 -7.87 12.82
CA LEU A 20 17.33 -8.89 13.84
C LEU A 20 16.52 -10.09 13.30
N GLY A 21 15.75 -9.88 12.23
CA GLY A 21 15.02 -10.92 11.51
C GLY A 21 13.58 -11.16 11.96
N ILE A 22 12.86 -12.01 11.21
CA ILE A 22 11.40 -12.18 11.30
C ILE A 22 10.88 -12.62 12.66
N THR A 23 11.65 -13.37 13.46
CA THR A 23 11.22 -13.78 14.81
C THR A 23 11.08 -12.58 15.74
N TRP A 24 12.00 -11.61 15.65
CA TRP A 24 11.92 -10.38 16.42
C TRP A 24 10.82 -9.46 15.91
N ILE A 25 10.67 -9.39 14.58
CA ILE A 25 9.58 -8.65 13.94
C ILE A 25 8.22 -9.12 14.48
N HIS A 26 7.93 -10.43 14.42
CA HIS A 26 6.64 -10.95 14.91
C HIS A 26 6.40 -10.66 16.41
N ARG A 27 7.43 -10.78 17.25
CA ARG A 27 7.31 -10.48 18.69
C ARG A 27 7.02 -9.01 18.95
N LEU A 28 7.69 -8.11 18.22
CA LEU A 28 7.50 -6.67 18.35
C LEU A 28 6.14 -6.24 17.79
N ASP A 29 5.78 -6.76 16.62
CA ASP A 29 4.51 -6.47 15.94
C ASP A 29 3.29 -6.92 16.75
N THR A 30 3.45 -7.93 17.63
CA THR A 30 2.38 -8.36 18.56
C THR A 30 1.91 -7.25 19.48
N PHE A 31 2.78 -6.28 19.82
CA PHE A 31 2.48 -5.24 20.80
C PHE A 31 2.55 -3.81 20.24
N ILE A 32 3.36 -3.56 19.21
CA ILE A 32 3.63 -2.18 18.76
C ILE A 32 2.39 -1.45 18.21
N TRP A 33 1.38 -2.18 17.74
CA TRP A 33 0.13 -1.60 17.22
C TRP A 33 -0.73 -0.94 18.31
N ILE A 34 -0.51 -1.28 19.59
CA ILE A 34 -1.27 -0.71 20.72
C ILE A 34 -0.99 0.79 20.83
N PHE A 35 0.25 1.23 20.62
CA PHE A 35 0.63 2.65 20.72
C PHE A 35 -0.12 3.55 19.72
N PRO A 36 -0.12 3.28 18.39
CA PRO A 36 -0.91 4.06 17.45
C PRO A 36 -2.40 3.94 17.72
N LEU A 37 -2.92 2.79 18.18
CA LEU A 37 -4.32 2.71 18.59
C LEU A 37 -4.67 3.73 19.69
N ILE A 38 -3.82 3.86 20.73
CA ILE A 38 -4.03 4.85 21.79
C ILE A 38 -4.04 6.27 21.21
N VAL A 39 -3.09 6.59 20.32
CA VAL A 39 -3.04 7.90 19.63
C VAL A 39 -4.35 8.19 18.92
N TRP A 40 -4.88 7.23 18.14
CA TRP A 40 -6.10 7.41 17.36
C TRP A 40 -7.35 7.53 18.24
N CYS A 41 -7.44 6.74 19.32
CA CYS A 41 -8.52 6.86 20.30
C CYS A 41 -8.52 8.22 21.01
N VAL A 42 -7.35 8.71 21.42
CA VAL A 42 -7.25 10.02 22.07
C VAL A 42 -7.57 11.13 21.08
N ALA A 43 -7.02 11.10 19.86
CA ALA A 43 -7.32 12.08 18.82
C ALA A 43 -8.82 12.11 18.46
N ALA A 44 -9.48 10.95 18.41
CA ALA A 44 -10.93 10.87 18.21
C ALA A 44 -11.69 11.52 19.37
N GLY A 45 -11.31 11.24 20.62
CA GLY A 45 -11.96 11.79 21.80
C GLY A 45 -11.77 13.30 21.97
N THR A 46 -10.53 13.78 21.90
CA THR A 46 -10.21 15.20 22.12
C THR A 46 -10.54 16.08 20.91
N GLY A 47 -10.53 15.52 19.70
CA GLY A 47 -10.91 16.22 18.48
C GLY A 47 -12.43 16.29 18.23
N ALA A 48 -13.23 15.47 18.91
CA ALA A 48 -14.65 15.26 18.62
C ALA A 48 -15.48 16.56 18.57
N SER A 49 -15.18 17.53 19.43
CA SER A 49 -15.89 18.82 19.50
C SER A 49 -15.74 19.67 18.23
N SER A 50 -14.73 19.40 17.42
CA SER A 50 -14.45 20.11 16.16
C SER A 50 -15.03 19.39 14.94
N PHE A 51 -15.57 18.17 15.09
CA PHE A 51 -16.13 17.41 13.97
C PHE A 51 -17.51 17.97 13.61
N THR A 52 -17.80 18.01 12.30
CA THR A 52 -19.07 18.52 11.79
C THR A 52 -19.64 17.59 10.71
N ALA A 53 -20.97 17.55 10.62
CA ALA A 53 -21.69 16.88 9.55
C ALA A 53 -21.98 17.81 8.36
N GLU A 54 -21.52 19.06 8.41
CA GLU A 54 -21.67 20.02 7.32
C GLU A 54 -20.95 19.54 6.05
N SER A 55 -21.60 19.70 4.90
CA SER A 55 -21.03 19.28 3.62
C SER A 55 -20.14 20.40 3.05
N PRO A 56 -18.85 20.14 2.74
CA PRO A 56 -17.91 21.16 2.28
C PRO A 56 -18.23 21.72 0.89
N LYS A 57 -19.07 21.02 0.11
CA LYS A 57 -19.69 21.42 -1.16
C LYS A 57 -20.57 20.25 -1.64
N SER A 58 -21.82 20.52 -2.00
CA SER A 58 -22.66 19.49 -2.63
C SER A 58 -22.16 19.24 -4.05
N LEU A 59 -21.34 18.21 -4.25
CA LEU A 59 -21.04 17.70 -5.57
C LEU A 59 -22.31 17.02 -6.13
N HIS A 60 -22.62 17.27 -7.40
CA HIS A 60 -23.79 16.71 -8.08
C HIS A 60 -23.38 15.99 -9.37
N GLY A 61 -24.22 15.05 -9.81
CA GLY A 61 -24.06 14.34 -11.08
C GLY A 61 -22.70 13.65 -11.24
N SER A 62 -22.09 13.82 -12.40
CA SER A 62 -20.83 13.18 -12.78
C SER A 62 -19.64 13.61 -11.92
N ASP A 63 -19.64 14.84 -11.38
CA ASP A 63 -18.56 15.32 -10.50
C ASP A 63 -18.56 14.59 -9.16
N LYS A 64 -19.74 14.24 -8.64
CA LYS A 64 -19.86 13.40 -7.44
C LYS A 64 -19.34 11.99 -7.70
N ALA A 65 -19.72 11.40 -8.84
CA ALA A 65 -19.24 10.08 -9.24
C ALA A 65 -17.70 10.06 -9.36
N ALA A 66 -17.11 11.08 -9.98
CA ALA A 66 -15.66 11.19 -10.12
C ALA A 66 -14.92 11.25 -8.78
N ALA A 67 -15.43 12.03 -7.82
CA ALA A 67 -14.87 12.11 -6.49
C ALA A 67 -14.97 10.76 -5.74
N VAL A 68 -16.12 10.09 -5.82
CA VAL A 68 -16.34 8.79 -5.17
C VAL A 68 -15.41 7.72 -5.76
N LEU A 69 -15.33 7.59 -7.09
CA LEU A 69 -14.46 6.61 -7.75
C LEU A 69 -12.99 6.85 -7.41
N SER A 70 -12.55 8.11 -7.40
CA SER A 70 -11.16 8.45 -7.06
C SER A 70 -10.84 8.16 -5.59
N TYR A 71 -11.82 8.35 -4.69
CA TYR A 71 -11.67 7.99 -3.28
C TYR A 71 -11.64 6.47 -3.10
N MET A 72 -12.49 5.72 -3.79
CA MET A 72 -12.47 4.25 -3.81
C MET A 72 -11.12 3.71 -4.29
N ALA A 73 -10.57 4.27 -5.38
CA ALA A 73 -9.26 3.91 -5.90
C ALA A 73 -8.16 4.12 -4.84
N SER A 74 -8.21 5.26 -4.12
CA SER A 74 -7.24 5.57 -3.06
C SER A 74 -7.29 4.56 -1.90
N ILE A 75 -8.50 4.18 -1.46
CA ILE A 75 -8.70 3.15 -0.42
C ILE A 75 -8.18 1.80 -0.93
N PHE A 76 -8.54 1.44 -2.15
CA PHE A 76 -8.14 0.18 -2.76
C PHE A 76 -6.62 0.05 -2.83
N PHE A 77 -5.90 1.08 -3.31
CA PHE A 77 -4.44 1.06 -3.40
C PHE A 77 -3.75 0.93 -2.05
N PHE A 78 -4.31 1.52 -1.00
CA PHE A 78 -3.78 1.39 0.35
C PHE A 78 -3.90 -0.05 0.87
N SER A 79 -5.06 -0.71 0.68
CA SER A 79 -5.26 -2.07 1.19
C SER A 79 -4.57 -3.13 0.33
N VAL A 80 -4.54 -2.95 -0.98
CA VAL A 80 -4.03 -3.95 -1.91
C VAL A 80 -2.51 -4.13 -1.83
N SER A 81 -1.77 -3.09 -1.40
CA SER A 81 -0.30 -3.13 -1.33
C SER A 81 0.25 -4.24 -0.43
N TRP A 82 -0.54 -4.73 0.54
CA TRP A 82 -0.17 -5.84 1.40
C TRP A 82 0.06 -7.15 0.63
N VAL A 83 -0.59 -7.34 -0.51
CA VAL A 83 -0.46 -8.57 -1.32
C VAL A 83 1.00 -8.89 -1.67
N ASN A 84 1.83 -7.86 -1.80
CA ASN A 84 3.22 -7.97 -2.24
C ASN A 84 4.13 -8.67 -1.22
N CYS A 85 3.80 -8.54 0.07
CA CYS A 85 4.56 -9.13 1.16
C CYS A 85 3.76 -10.20 1.92
N ALA A 86 2.48 -10.40 1.59
CA ALA A 86 1.60 -11.32 2.31
C ALA A 86 2.16 -12.75 2.39
N ALA A 87 2.75 -13.26 1.30
CA ALA A 87 3.33 -14.61 1.29
C ALA A 87 4.56 -14.73 2.21
N ASP A 88 5.42 -13.71 2.25
CA ASP A 88 6.65 -13.68 3.03
C ASP A 88 6.39 -13.81 4.53
N TYR A 89 5.31 -13.20 5.00
CA TYR A 89 4.92 -13.19 6.41
C TYR A 89 4.12 -14.43 6.83
N ASN A 90 3.48 -15.11 5.87
CA ASN A 90 2.74 -16.34 6.13
C ASN A 90 3.55 -17.63 5.91
N VAL A 91 4.75 -17.55 5.30
CA VAL A 91 5.56 -18.74 4.93
C VAL A 91 6.00 -19.60 6.12
N ARG A 92 6.09 -19.01 7.32
CA ARG A 92 6.49 -19.70 8.56
C ARG A 92 5.34 -20.25 9.37
N MET A 93 4.10 -20.11 8.90
CA MET A 93 2.96 -20.71 9.60
C MET A 93 3.04 -22.24 9.56
N PRO A 94 2.60 -22.94 10.63
CA PRO A 94 2.47 -24.39 10.62
C PRO A 94 1.63 -24.86 9.44
N ARG A 95 2.01 -25.98 8.83
CA ARG A 95 1.35 -26.52 7.63
C ARG A 95 -0.11 -26.92 7.88
N GLU A 96 -0.42 -27.21 9.14
CA GLU A 96 -1.73 -27.62 9.65
C GLU A 96 -2.69 -26.44 9.86
N THR A 97 -2.21 -25.19 9.73
CA THR A 97 -3.04 -24.00 9.93
C THR A 97 -4.15 -23.94 8.87
N SER A 98 -5.40 -23.78 9.32
CA SER A 98 -6.54 -23.72 8.40
C SER A 98 -6.50 -22.47 7.53
N ARG A 99 -6.71 -22.65 6.22
CA ARG A 99 -6.71 -21.55 5.23
C ARG A 99 -7.73 -20.47 5.56
N TRP A 100 -8.90 -20.86 6.07
CA TRP A 100 -9.95 -19.92 6.47
C TRP A 100 -9.53 -19.08 7.67
N GLN A 101 -8.78 -19.64 8.61
CA GLN A 101 -8.27 -18.88 9.77
C GLN A 101 -7.25 -17.84 9.33
N ILE A 102 -6.32 -18.21 8.43
CA ILE A 102 -5.34 -17.27 7.86
C ILE A 102 -6.08 -16.15 7.14
N PHE A 103 -7.02 -16.50 6.24
CA PHE A 103 -7.82 -15.53 5.51
C PHE A 103 -8.60 -14.59 6.43
N SER A 104 -9.35 -15.12 7.40
CA SER A 104 -10.17 -14.29 8.30
C SER A 104 -9.31 -13.40 9.20
N ALA A 105 -8.19 -13.91 9.71
CA ALA A 105 -7.28 -13.13 10.54
C ALA A 105 -6.64 -11.98 9.76
N THR A 106 -6.16 -12.25 8.54
CA THR A 106 -5.61 -11.22 7.67
C THR A 106 -6.68 -10.21 7.24
N TYR A 107 -7.86 -10.67 6.84
CA TYR A 107 -8.95 -9.80 6.39
C TYR A 107 -9.42 -8.87 7.51
N VAL A 108 -9.73 -9.39 8.70
CA VAL A 108 -10.17 -8.58 9.85
C VAL A 108 -9.05 -7.65 10.32
N GLY A 109 -7.80 -8.15 10.36
CA GLY A 109 -6.63 -7.38 10.75
C GLY A 109 -6.31 -6.19 9.83
N ILE A 110 -6.70 -6.26 8.56
CA ILE A 110 -6.55 -5.13 7.61
C ILE A 110 -7.82 -4.28 7.60
N PHE A 111 -9.00 -4.90 7.48
CA PHE A 111 -10.27 -4.21 7.29
C PHE A 111 -10.63 -3.30 8.47
N VAL A 112 -10.60 -3.82 9.70
CA VAL A 112 -11.07 -3.07 10.88
C VAL A 112 -10.21 -1.83 11.14
N PRO A 113 -8.87 -1.92 11.21
CA PRO A 113 -8.04 -0.73 11.41
C PRO A 113 -8.14 0.27 10.27
N THR A 114 -8.22 -0.21 9.02
CA THR A 114 -8.34 0.66 7.84
C THR A 114 -9.62 1.50 7.90
N VAL A 115 -10.77 0.87 8.15
CA VAL A 115 -12.05 1.57 8.24
C VAL A 115 -12.03 2.60 9.38
N LEU A 116 -11.52 2.23 10.55
CA LEU A 116 -11.46 3.13 11.72
C LEU A 116 -10.57 4.35 11.46
N VAL A 117 -9.35 4.14 10.99
CA VAL A 117 -8.38 5.23 10.76
C VAL A 117 -8.81 6.13 9.61
N GLN A 118 -9.33 5.57 8.51
CA GLN A 118 -9.83 6.38 7.39
C GLN A 118 -11.05 7.20 7.77
N SER A 119 -11.99 6.62 8.53
CA SER A 119 -13.16 7.34 9.04
C SER A 119 -12.74 8.47 9.99
N LEU A 120 -11.75 8.24 10.85
CA LEU A 120 -11.18 9.27 11.70
C LEU A 120 -10.51 10.39 10.88
N GLY A 121 -9.75 10.03 9.85
CA GLY A 121 -9.14 11.00 8.93
C GLY A 121 -10.18 11.89 8.24
N ALA A 122 -11.29 11.29 7.78
CA ALA A 122 -12.41 12.03 7.21
C ALA A 122 -13.06 12.95 8.26
N ALA A 123 -13.29 12.46 9.48
CA ALA A 123 -13.85 13.25 10.58
C ALA A 123 -12.96 14.45 10.94
N LEU A 124 -11.63 14.24 11.07
CA LEU A 124 -10.66 15.31 11.31
C LEU A 124 -10.69 16.38 10.22
N TYR A 125 -10.83 15.97 8.96
CA TYR A 125 -10.93 16.91 7.84
C TYR A 125 -12.18 17.79 7.93
N THR A 126 -13.29 17.29 8.46
CA THR A 126 -14.53 18.10 8.61
C THR A 126 -14.31 19.34 9.48
N GLY A 127 -13.39 19.30 10.46
CA GLY A 127 -13.08 20.48 11.27
C GLY A 127 -12.53 21.66 10.47
N THR A 128 -11.95 21.42 9.29
CA THR A 128 -11.49 22.49 8.38
C THR A 128 -12.60 23.28 7.71
N ILE A 129 -13.84 22.75 7.74
CA ILE A 129 -15.00 23.34 7.08
C ILE A 129 -15.48 24.54 7.89
N THR A 130 -15.61 24.36 9.20
CA THR A 130 -16.18 25.36 10.12
C THR A 130 -15.09 26.18 10.84
N ASN A 131 -13.89 25.63 11.03
CA ASN A 131 -12.84 26.26 11.82
C ASN A 131 -11.64 26.70 10.95
N HIS A 132 -11.41 28.02 10.89
CA HIS A 132 -10.30 28.61 10.12
C HIS A 132 -8.92 28.13 10.62
N VAL A 133 -8.75 27.93 11.93
CA VAL A 133 -7.49 27.48 12.52
C VAL A 133 -7.16 26.05 12.06
N TRP A 134 -8.16 25.18 12.00
CA TRP A 134 -7.99 23.81 11.48
C TRP A 134 -7.63 23.82 9.99
N LYS A 135 -8.26 24.71 9.22
CA LYS A 135 -7.96 24.89 7.80
C LYS A 135 -6.53 25.40 7.56
N GLU A 136 -6.07 26.37 8.35
CA GLU A 136 -4.67 26.85 8.32
C GLU A 136 -3.69 25.75 8.72
N ALA A 137 -4.00 24.98 9.78
CA ALA A 137 -3.17 23.86 10.22
C ALA A 137 -3.04 22.78 9.13
N TYR A 138 -4.14 22.47 8.42
CA TYR A 138 -4.11 21.60 7.26
C TYR A 138 -3.28 22.18 6.11
N GLY A 139 -3.40 23.48 5.83
CA GLY A 139 -2.57 24.15 4.81
C GLY A 139 -1.07 24.10 5.14
N ALA A 140 -0.71 24.24 6.42
CA ALA A 140 0.68 24.29 6.87
C ALA A 140 1.35 22.92 6.99
N SER A 141 0.61 21.87 7.39
CA SER A 141 1.20 20.55 7.71
C SER A 141 0.31 19.36 7.34
N SER A 142 -0.68 19.57 6.46
CA SER A 142 -1.63 18.53 6.00
C SER A 142 -2.24 17.76 7.17
N ILE A 143 -2.31 16.43 7.07
CA ILE A 143 -2.91 15.54 8.07
C ILE A 143 -2.21 15.66 9.43
N GLY A 144 -0.89 15.89 9.45
CA GLY A 144 -0.14 16.09 10.70
C GLY A 144 -0.58 17.35 11.45
N GLY A 145 -0.98 18.40 10.73
CA GLY A 145 -1.56 19.61 11.31
C GLY A 145 -2.91 19.33 11.98
N LEU A 146 -3.79 18.57 11.31
CA LEU A 146 -5.09 18.18 11.86
C LEU A 146 -4.95 17.28 13.09
N LEU A 147 -4.02 16.32 13.06
CA LEU A 147 -3.74 15.47 14.21
C LEU A 147 -3.23 16.29 15.40
N LYS A 148 -2.36 17.27 15.15
CA LYS A 148 -1.89 18.19 16.19
C LYS A 148 -3.05 18.97 16.81
N MET A 149 -3.95 19.51 16.00
CA MET A 149 -5.14 20.23 16.50
C MET A 149 -6.04 19.33 17.33
N ALA A 150 -6.27 18.09 16.89
CA ALA A 150 -7.07 17.13 17.62
C ALA A 150 -6.46 16.77 18.98
N LEU A 151 -5.13 16.67 19.07
CA LEU A 151 -4.40 16.30 20.29
C LEU A 151 -4.03 17.50 21.18
N GLU A 152 -4.17 18.73 20.70
CA GLU A 152 -3.85 19.96 21.44
C GLU A 152 -4.57 20.06 22.80
N PRO A 153 -5.85 19.68 22.94
CA PRO A 153 -6.54 19.68 24.24
C PRO A 153 -5.91 18.76 25.29
N ALA A 154 -5.14 17.74 24.88
CA ALA A 154 -4.40 16.86 25.80
C ALA A 154 -3.08 17.47 26.29
N GLY A 155 -2.75 18.71 25.91
CA GLY A 155 -1.60 19.46 26.41
C GLY A 155 -0.26 18.74 26.18
N GLY A 156 0.54 18.59 27.24
CA GLY A 156 1.84 17.92 27.18
C GLY A 156 1.77 16.46 26.72
N PHE A 157 0.70 15.75 27.10
CA PHE A 157 0.46 14.37 26.66
C PHE A 157 0.17 14.30 25.15
N GLY A 158 -0.56 15.26 24.60
CA GLY A 158 -0.81 15.38 23.16
C GLY A 158 0.49 15.51 22.33
N LYS A 159 1.47 16.27 22.85
CA LYS A 159 2.80 16.37 22.21
C LYS A 159 3.54 15.04 22.19
N PHE A 160 3.46 14.26 23.26
CA PHE A 160 4.03 12.92 23.31
C PHE A 160 3.34 11.97 22.32
N LEU A 161 2.00 12.01 22.24
CA LEU A 161 1.23 11.21 21.28
C LEU A 161 1.56 11.56 19.82
N MET A 162 1.86 12.82 19.51
CA MET A 162 2.35 13.22 18.18
C MET A 162 3.67 12.52 17.80
N VAL A 163 4.58 12.32 18.78
CA VAL A 163 5.82 11.56 18.55
C VAL A 163 5.50 10.09 18.29
N LEU A 164 4.61 9.48 19.08
CA LEU A 164 4.17 8.10 18.84
C LEU A 164 3.48 7.92 17.49
N ALA A 165 2.68 8.89 17.07
CA ALA A 165 2.06 8.93 15.74
C ALA A 165 3.13 8.91 14.64
N ALA A 166 4.18 9.72 14.77
CA ALA A 166 5.29 9.74 13.83
C ALA A 166 6.05 8.39 13.80
N LEU A 167 6.30 7.80 14.97
CA LEU A 167 6.97 6.51 15.10
C LEU A 167 6.13 5.32 14.58
N SER A 168 4.81 5.47 14.45
CA SER A 168 3.93 4.43 13.87
C SER A 168 4.27 4.09 12.40
N SER A 169 5.00 4.96 11.73
CA SER A 169 5.57 4.69 10.40
C SER A 169 6.59 3.55 10.40
N ILE A 170 7.24 3.25 11.54
CA ILE A 170 8.23 2.18 11.67
C ILE A 170 7.59 0.81 11.41
N PRO A 171 6.59 0.34 12.20
CA PRO A 171 5.98 -0.97 11.96
C PRO A 171 5.35 -1.08 10.56
N ASN A 172 4.84 0.02 9.99
CA ASN A 172 4.33 0.02 8.62
C ASN A 172 5.42 -0.24 7.55
N ASN A 173 6.67 0.15 7.81
CA ASN A 173 7.78 0.01 6.86
C ASN A 173 8.63 -1.25 7.07
N ILE A 174 8.52 -1.92 8.22
CA ILE A 174 9.22 -3.18 8.49
C ILE A 174 8.88 -4.25 7.44
N PRO A 175 7.59 -4.52 7.10
CA PRO A 175 7.22 -5.45 6.04
C PRO A 175 7.88 -5.15 4.71
N ASN A 176 7.84 -3.89 4.29
CA ASN A 176 8.36 -3.49 2.99
C ASN A 176 9.87 -3.70 2.88
N ASN A 177 10.64 -3.31 3.90
CA ASN A 177 12.10 -3.46 3.86
C ASN A 177 12.55 -4.91 4.08
N TYR A 178 11.82 -5.69 4.89
CA TYR A 178 12.12 -7.11 5.07
C TYR A 178 11.80 -7.92 3.81
N SER A 179 10.63 -7.70 3.21
CA SER A 179 10.23 -8.34 1.95
C SER A 179 11.10 -7.92 0.77
N PHE A 180 11.59 -6.69 0.73
CA PHE A 180 12.55 -6.26 -0.28
C PHE A 180 13.78 -7.19 -0.32
N ALA A 181 14.35 -7.55 0.83
CA ALA A 181 15.48 -8.47 0.89
C ALA A 181 15.13 -9.88 0.37
N LEU A 182 13.91 -10.36 0.61
CA LEU A 182 13.43 -11.64 0.09
C LEU A 182 13.20 -11.58 -1.42
N HIS A 183 12.62 -10.50 -1.93
CA HIS A 183 12.44 -10.29 -3.37
C HIS A 183 13.79 -10.20 -4.10
N MET A 184 14.79 -9.54 -3.53
CA MET A 184 16.14 -9.53 -4.09
C MET A 184 16.75 -10.92 -4.18
N GLN A 185 16.50 -11.78 -3.20
CA GLN A 185 16.96 -13.17 -3.22
C GLN A 185 16.30 -13.99 -4.34
N ASN A 186 15.13 -13.58 -4.83
CA ASN A 186 14.45 -14.21 -5.95
C ASN A 186 15.03 -13.82 -7.34
N LEU A 187 15.99 -12.90 -7.42
CA LEU A 187 16.63 -12.53 -8.70
C LEU A 187 17.48 -13.65 -9.31
N GLY A 188 17.86 -14.65 -8.51
CA GLY A 188 18.50 -15.87 -9.01
C GLY A 188 19.43 -16.53 -7.99
N PRO A 189 20.06 -17.65 -8.38
CA PRO A 189 20.90 -18.44 -7.48
C PRO A 189 22.10 -17.69 -6.87
N TRP A 190 22.58 -16.64 -7.55
CA TRP A 190 23.66 -15.80 -7.03
C TRP A 190 23.19 -14.88 -5.88
N ALA A 191 21.96 -14.37 -5.96
CA ALA A 191 21.42 -13.45 -4.96
C ALA A 191 21.06 -14.18 -3.66
N LEU A 192 20.68 -15.47 -3.74
CA LEU A 192 20.49 -16.35 -2.58
C LEU A 192 21.74 -16.50 -1.72
N LYS A 193 22.94 -16.36 -2.30
CA LYS A 193 24.22 -16.45 -1.56
C LYS A 193 24.54 -15.19 -0.78
N ILE A 194 23.86 -14.08 -1.05
CA ILE A 194 24.09 -12.81 -0.35
C ILE A 194 23.39 -12.87 1.01
N PRO A 195 24.11 -12.61 2.13
CA PRO A 195 23.49 -12.59 3.44
C PRO A 195 22.35 -11.56 3.51
N ARG A 196 21.20 -11.96 4.07
CA ARG A 196 20.00 -11.11 4.14
C ARG A 196 20.28 -9.72 4.72
N VAL A 197 21.15 -9.61 5.73
CA VAL A 197 21.50 -8.33 6.38
C VAL A 197 22.11 -7.34 5.37
N VAL A 198 22.89 -7.83 4.40
CA VAL A 198 23.46 -6.98 3.34
C VAL A 198 22.36 -6.44 2.42
N LEU A 199 21.40 -7.29 2.03
CA LEU A 199 20.27 -6.88 1.18
C LEU A 199 19.31 -5.92 1.91
N VAL A 200 19.05 -6.17 3.20
CA VAL A 200 18.29 -5.26 4.07
C VAL A 200 18.99 -3.91 4.23
N THR A 201 20.32 -3.90 4.33
CA THR A 201 21.12 -2.67 4.39
C THR A 201 21.07 -1.90 3.07
N PHE A 202 21.15 -2.62 1.95
CA PHE A 202 20.99 -2.00 0.63
C PHE A 202 19.60 -1.37 0.46
N GLY A 203 18.54 -2.10 0.83
CA GLY A 203 17.16 -1.58 0.85
C GLY A 203 17.01 -0.35 1.72
N PHE A 204 17.64 -0.34 2.90
CA PHE A 204 17.69 0.82 3.79
C PHE A 204 18.35 2.04 3.12
N VAL A 205 19.52 1.87 2.49
CA VAL A 205 20.22 2.98 1.80
C VAL A 205 19.34 3.56 0.69
N VAL A 206 18.73 2.70 -0.13
CA VAL A 206 17.81 3.12 -1.19
C VAL A 206 16.60 3.85 -0.60
N ALA A 207 15.99 3.33 0.47
CA ALA A 207 14.85 3.94 1.14
C ALA A 207 15.18 5.32 1.73
N VAL A 208 16.37 5.50 2.30
CA VAL A 208 16.83 6.81 2.80
C VAL A 208 17.00 7.79 1.64
N ILE A 209 17.66 7.39 0.54
CA ILE A 209 17.87 8.26 -0.63
C ILE A 209 16.52 8.68 -1.22
N VAL A 210 15.67 7.70 -1.55
CA VAL A 210 14.36 7.94 -2.13
C VAL A 210 13.48 8.74 -1.18
N GLY A 211 13.47 8.42 0.12
CA GLY A 211 12.71 9.14 1.13
C GLY A 211 13.15 10.60 1.30
N CYS A 212 14.46 10.86 1.26
CA CYS A 212 14.99 12.23 1.31
C CYS A 212 14.59 13.04 0.07
N CYS A 213 14.66 12.44 -1.12
CA CYS A 213 14.23 13.07 -2.37
C CYS A 213 12.71 13.29 -2.40
N ALA A 214 11.94 12.28 -2.02
CA ALA A 214 10.48 12.33 -2.00
C ALA A 214 9.97 13.36 -0.98
N ALA A 215 10.65 13.54 0.16
CA ALA A 215 10.27 14.54 1.15
C ALA A 215 10.37 15.99 0.62
N VAL A 216 11.16 16.25 -0.42
CA VAL A 216 11.22 17.57 -1.09
C VAL A 216 10.02 17.80 -2.01
N TYR A 217 9.48 16.73 -2.62
CA TYR A 217 8.37 16.77 -3.59
C TYR A 217 7.11 16.03 -3.09
N PHE A 218 6.93 15.99 -1.77
CA PHE A 218 6.08 15.01 -1.08
C PHE A 218 4.63 14.95 -1.60
N HIS A 219 4.03 16.11 -1.89
CA HIS A 219 2.63 16.17 -2.29
C HIS A 219 2.39 15.58 -3.71
N ASP A 220 3.18 15.97 -4.70
CA ASP A 220 2.98 15.53 -6.09
C ASP A 220 3.54 14.13 -6.35
N ALA A 221 4.60 13.75 -5.63
CA ALA A 221 5.23 12.45 -5.76
C ALA A 221 4.37 11.31 -5.19
N LEU A 222 3.72 11.52 -4.03
CA LEU A 222 3.00 10.44 -3.34
C LEU A 222 1.80 9.91 -4.10
N GLN A 223 0.93 10.79 -4.63
CA GLN A 223 -0.28 10.34 -5.34
C GLN A 223 0.08 9.57 -6.62
N THR A 224 1.07 10.06 -7.36
CA THR A 224 1.56 9.40 -8.58
C THR A 224 2.17 8.03 -8.24
N PHE A 225 3.01 7.97 -7.22
CA PHE A 225 3.69 6.74 -6.80
C PHE A 225 2.71 5.67 -6.27
N LEU A 226 1.75 6.07 -5.42
CA LEU A 226 0.70 5.18 -4.92
C LEU A 226 -0.14 4.60 -6.05
N SER A 227 -0.50 5.43 -7.05
CA SER A 227 -1.26 4.97 -8.20
C SER A 227 -0.49 3.92 -9.00
N VAL A 228 0.80 4.15 -9.27
CA VAL A 228 1.65 3.21 -10.03
C VAL A 228 1.82 1.87 -9.30
N ILE A 229 2.08 1.89 -7.98
CA ILE A 229 2.15 0.67 -7.17
C ILE A 229 0.81 -0.08 -7.24
N GLY A 230 -0.29 0.67 -7.10
CA GLY A 230 -1.64 0.14 -7.20
C GLY A 230 -1.88 -0.60 -8.51
N TYR A 231 -1.56 0.01 -9.65
CA TYR A 231 -1.75 -0.59 -10.96
C TYR A 231 -0.92 -1.87 -11.16
N TRP A 232 0.38 -1.84 -10.83
CA TRP A 232 1.20 -3.06 -10.90
C TRP A 232 0.61 -4.17 -9.99
N THR A 233 0.13 -3.82 -8.78
CA THR A 233 -0.43 -4.81 -7.85
C THR A 233 -1.73 -5.42 -8.40
N VAL A 234 -2.58 -4.63 -9.06
CA VAL A 234 -3.79 -5.13 -9.73
C VAL A 234 -3.44 -6.15 -10.81
N ILE A 235 -2.44 -5.83 -11.65
CA ILE A 235 -1.98 -6.77 -12.69
C ILE A 235 -1.49 -8.07 -12.04
N HIS A 236 -0.66 -7.96 -11.00
CA HIS A 236 -0.12 -9.10 -10.29
C HIS A 236 -1.23 -10.01 -9.75
N ILE A 237 -2.22 -9.45 -9.04
CA ILE A 237 -3.35 -10.21 -8.51
C ILE A 237 -4.13 -10.87 -9.64
N THR A 238 -4.44 -10.12 -10.70
CA THR A 238 -5.25 -10.63 -11.82
C THR A 238 -4.57 -11.83 -12.47
N VAL A 239 -3.29 -11.70 -12.81
CA VAL A 239 -2.49 -12.76 -13.43
C VAL A 239 -2.38 -13.99 -12.52
N VAL A 240 -2.09 -13.80 -11.23
CA VAL A 240 -1.96 -14.91 -10.27
C VAL A 240 -3.30 -15.62 -10.08
N MET A 241 -4.40 -14.88 -9.97
CA MET A 241 -5.75 -15.42 -9.83
C MET A 241 -6.14 -16.21 -11.08
N GLU A 242 -5.90 -15.68 -12.27
CA GLU A 242 -6.23 -16.36 -13.53
C GLU A 242 -5.38 -17.61 -13.75
N GLU A 243 -4.07 -17.55 -13.50
CA GLU A 243 -3.19 -18.72 -13.54
C GLU A 243 -3.69 -19.81 -12.57
N HIS A 244 -4.12 -19.42 -11.36
CA HIS A 244 -4.65 -20.36 -10.38
C HIS A 244 -6.01 -20.94 -10.80
N PHE A 245 -7.00 -20.11 -11.14
CA PHE A 245 -8.38 -20.53 -11.32
C PHE A 245 -8.70 -21.05 -12.73
N ILE A 246 -8.05 -20.52 -13.77
CA ILE A 246 -8.35 -20.90 -15.17
C ILE A 246 -7.45 -22.06 -15.62
N PHE A 247 -6.14 -21.93 -15.41
CA PHE A 247 -5.13 -22.84 -15.97
C PHE A 247 -4.79 -23.99 -15.02
N ARG A 248 -4.38 -23.69 -13.78
CA ARG A 248 -3.95 -24.72 -12.81
C ARG A 248 -5.11 -25.41 -12.11
N ARG A 249 -6.16 -24.67 -11.78
CA ARG A 249 -7.44 -25.06 -11.14
C ARG A 249 -7.33 -25.70 -9.75
N ARG A 250 -6.17 -26.20 -9.36
CA ARG A 250 -5.91 -26.95 -8.13
C ARG A 250 -4.53 -26.62 -7.58
N TRP A 251 -4.42 -26.61 -6.26
CA TRP A 251 -3.15 -26.42 -5.56
C TRP A 251 -2.15 -27.57 -5.81
N SER A 252 -2.63 -28.77 -6.12
CA SER A 252 -1.78 -29.92 -6.46
C SER A 252 -1.11 -29.81 -7.83
N ALA A 253 -1.53 -28.85 -8.68
CA ALA A 253 -0.92 -28.61 -9.99
C ALA A 253 0.34 -27.71 -9.91
N TYR A 254 0.73 -27.30 -8.71
CA TYR A 254 1.99 -26.58 -8.48
C TYR A 254 3.08 -27.58 -8.13
N ASN A 255 4.08 -27.72 -9.01
CA ASN A 255 5.26 -28.53 -8.72
C ASN A 255 6.19 -27.76 -7.78
N LEU A 256 6.16 -28.11 -6.49
CA LEU A 256 6.98 -27.49 -5.46
C LEU A 256 8.44 -27.98 -5.48
N GLU A 257 8.79 -28.99 -6.27
CA GLU A 257 10.17 -29.48 -6.38
C GLU A 257 10.93 -28.72 -7.48
N GLU A 258 10.24 -28.31 -8.53
CA GLU A 258 10.83 -27.61 -9.69
C GLU A 258 10.70 -26.09 -9.63
N TRP A 259 10.22 -25.52 -8.52
CA TRP A 259 9.97 -24.09 -8.37
C TRP A 259 11.21 -23.20 -8.63
N ASN A 260 12.41 -23.75 -8.45
CA ASN A 260 13.69 -23.06 -8.65
C ASN A 260 14.46 -23.57 -9.88
N ASN A 261 13.79 -24.26 -10.80
CA ASN A 261 14.40 -24.71 -12.05
C ASN A 261 13.88 -23.86 -13.23
N PRO A 262 14.69 -22.90 -13.75
CA PRO A 262 14.29 -22.07 -14.87
C PRO A 262 13.93 -22.85 -16.14
N ALA A 263 14.51 -24.04 -16.34
CA ALA A 263 14.22 -24.87 -17.51
C ALA A 263 12.85 -25.57 -17.43
N ALA A 264 12.28 -25.71 -16.23
CA ALA A 264 10.96 -26.30 -16.02
C ALA A 264 9.84 -25.24 -16.00
N LEU A 265 10.20 -23.96 -16.03
CA LEU A 265 9.26 -22.85 -15.92
C LEU A 265 9.11 -22.14 -17.28
N PRO A 266 7.89 -21.81 -17.70
CA PRO A 266 7.69 -20.99 -18.89
C PRO A 266 8.28 -19.60 -18.65
N PHE A 267 8.87 -19.01 -19.69
CA PHE A 267 9.47 -17.68 -19.61
C PHE A 267 8.47 -16.59 -19.14
N GLY A 268 7.19 -16.75 -19.48
CA GLY A 268 6.11 -15.87 -19.02
C GLY A 268 5.80 -14.73 -19.97
N TRP A 269 5.83 -14.98 -21.28
CA TRP A 269 5.43 -13.99 -22.29
C TRP A 269 4.00 -13.52 -22.09
N ALA A 270 3.12 -14.42 -21.64
CA ALA A 270 1.75 -14.07 -21.30
C ALA A 270 1.67 -13.03 -20.17
N SER A 271 2.46 -13.21 -19.12
CA SER A 271 2.54 -12.27 -18.00
C SER A 271 3.12 -10.91 -18.43
N ILE A 272 4.15 -10.91 -19.27
CA ILE A 272 4.74 -9.67 -19.82
C ILE A 272 3.72 -8.91 -20.68
N GLY A 273 2.96 -9.62 -21.52
CA GLY A 273 1.88 -9.03 -22.31
C GLY A 273 0.78 -8.44 -21.43
N ALA A 274 0.27 -9.23 -20.48
CA ALA A 274 -0.73 -8.75 -19.52
C ALA A 274 -0.26 -7.54 -18.72
N PHE A 275 1.04 -7.50 -18.41
CA PHE A 275 1.68 -6.36 -17.77
C PHE A 275 1.65 -5.09 -18.63
N ALA A 276 2.09 -5.20 -19.88
CA ALA A 276 2.10 -4.07 -20.81
C ALA A 276 0.68 -3.53 -21.06
N PHE A 277 -0.29 -4.41 -21.31
CA PHE A 277 -1.68 -4.01 -21.56
C PHE A 277 -2.38 -3.50 -20.31
N GLY A 278 -2.09 -4.06 -19.13
CA GLY A 278 -2.58 -3.54 -17.86
C GLY A 278 -2.11 -2.09 -17.63
N PHE A 279 -0.83 -1.80 -17.89
CA PHE A 279 -0.30 -0.43 -17.82
C PHE A 279 -0.90 0.50 -18.88
N ALA A 280 -1.21 0.00 -20.08
CA ALA A 280 -1.97 0.75 -21.07
C ALA A 280 -3.39 1.10 -20.54
N GLY A 281 -4.06 0.16 -19.88
CA GLY A 281 -5.33 0.40 -19.20
C GLY A 281 -5.24 1.48 -18.11
N ALA A 282 -4.20 1.41 -17.27
CA ALA A 282 -3.89 2.46 -16.29
C ALA A 282 -3.70 3.82 -16.97
N ALA A 283 -2.91 3.88 -18.04
CA ALA A 283 -2.64 5.11 -18.79
C ALA A 283 -3.89 5.73 -19.40
N LEU A 284 -4.89 4.94 -19.75
CA LEU A 284 -6.17 5.42 -20.28
C LEU A 284 -7.18 5.84 -19.21
N GLY A 285 -7.07 5.32 -17.99
CA GLY A 285 -8.04 5.53 -16.89
C GLY A 285 -7.55 6.35 -15.71
N MET A 286 -6.26 6.69 -15.62
CA MET A 286 -5.73 7.38 -14.45
C MET A 286 -6.07 8.86 -14.40
N LYS A 287 -6.32 9.36 -13.17
CA LYS A 287 -6.36 10.79 -12.85
C LYS A 287 -5.40 11.08 -11.71
N VAL A 288 -4.29 11.74 -12.03
CA VAL A 288 -3.26 12.20 -11.09
C VAL A 288 -3.07 13.71 -11.22
N THR A 289 -2.24 14.31 -10.36
CA THR A 289 -2.06 15.77 -10.29
C THR A 289 -1.61 16.39 -11.62
N TRP A 290 -0.70 15.73 -12.34
CA TRP A 290 -0.10 16.23 -13.58
C TRP A 290 -0.72 15.62 -14.86
N TYR A 291 -1.58 14.61 -14.74
CA TYR A 291 -2.14 13.90 -15.88
C TYR A 291 -3.59 13.48 -15.69
N SER A 292 -4.40 13.77 -16.70
CA SER A 292 -5.80 13.36 -16.80
C SER A 292 -5.94 12.50 -18.04
N ALA A 293 -6.17 11.20 -17.84
CA ALA A 293 -6.28 10.29 -18.96
C ALA A 293 -7.57 10.51 -19.77
N PRO A 294 -7.60 10.14 -21.06
CA PRO A 294 -8.75 10.38 -21.92
C PRO A 294 -10.06 9.79 -21.40
N ILE A 295 -10.04 8.55 -20.88
CA ILE A 295 -11.26 7.88 -20.37
C ILE A 295 -11.63 8.44 -18.99
N ALA A 296 -10.63 8.72 -18.14
CA ALA A 296 -10.85 9.39 -16.86
C ALA A 296 -11.61 10.71 -17.02
N SER A 297 -11.21 11.52 -18.01
CA SER A 297 -11.79 12.82 -18.32
C SER A 297 -13.24 12.78 -18.84
N LEU A 298 -13.77 11.61 -19.20
CA LEU A 298 -15.19 11.47 -19.60
C LEU A 298 -16.14 11.54 -18.40
N ILE A 299 -15.65 11.34 -17.17
CA ILE A 299 -16.47 11.30 -15.96
C ILE A 299 -16.21 12.58 -15.14
N GLY A 300 -17.13 13.55 -15.26
CA GLY A 300 -17.07 14.81 -14.51
C GLY A 300 -15.75 15.55 -14.73
N LYS A 301 -15.13 16.02 -13.65
CA LYS A 301 -13.79 16.67 -13.67
C LYS A 301 -12.60 15.70 -13.78
N GLY A 302 -12.86 14.41 -13.98
CA GLY A 302 -11.85 13.36 -14.07
C GLY A 302 -11.96 12.37 -12.92
N ALA A 303 -12.39 11.14 -13.21
CA ALA A 303 -12.43 10.04 -12.24
C ALA A 303 -11.18 9.17 -12.38
N ASN A 304 -10.50 8.86 -11.28
CA ASN A 304 -9.42 7.89 -11.31
C ASN A 304 -9.98 6.46 -11.38
N ILE A 305 -10.16 5.96 -12.61
CA ILE A 305 -10.63 4.60 -12.92
C ILE A 305 -9.52 3.72 -13.50
N GLY A 306 -8.26 4.08 -13.24
CA GLY A 306 -7.11 3.39 -13.79
C GLY A 306 -7.05 1.93 -13.34
N HIS A 307 -7.54 1.62 -12.14
CA HIS A 307 -7.43 0.29 -11.57
C HIS A 307 -8.45 -0.69 -12.18
N GLU A 308 -9.68 -0.25 -12.46
CA GLU A 308 -10.68 -1.05 -13.16
C GLU A 308 -10.25 -1.34 -14.60
N LEU A 309 -9.69 -0.33 -15.29
CA LEU A 309 -9.16 -0.55 -16.64
C LEU A 309 -7.91 -1.43 -16.64
N THR A 310 -7.03 -1.27 -15.65
CA THR A 310 -5.87 -2.14 -15.46
C THR A 310 -6.32 -3.59 -15.30
N PHE A 311 -7.28 -3.83 -14.41
CA PHE A 311 -7.88 -5.15 -14.18
C PHE A 311 -8.52 -5.73 -15.45
N ALA A 312 -9.34 -4.95 -16.14
CA ALA A 312 -10.01 -5.40 -17.36
C ALA A 312 -9.02 -5.75 -18.47
N PHE A 313 -8.01 -4.91 -18.69
CA PHE A 313 -7.05 -5.11 -19.78
C PHE A 313 -6.12 -6.28 -19.48
N SER A 314 -5.57 -6.37 -18.27
CA SER A 314 -4.72 -7.50 -17.88
C SER A 314 -5.51 -8.81 -17.88
N GLY A 315 -6.74 -8.82 -17.37
CA GLY A 315 -7.56 -10.02 -17.27
C GLY A 315 -8.17 -10.51 -18.59
N ILE A 316 -8.29 -9.65 -19.60
CA ILE A 316 -8.64 -10.09 -20.95
C ILE A 316 -7.40 -10.64 -21.66
N VAL A 317 -6.26 -9.97 -21.54
CA VAL A 317 -5.05 -10.30 -22.31
C VAL A 317 -4.35 -11.54 -21.78
N PHE A 318 -4.24 -11.69 -20.44
CA PHE A 318 -3.50 -12.81 -19.85
C PHE A 318 -4.05 -14.17 -20.27
N PRO A 319 -5.37 -14.46 -20.19
CA PRO A 319 -5.88 -15.78 -20.57
C PRO A 319 -5.67 -16.09 -22.05
N ILE A 320 -5.80 -15.08 -22.92
CA ILE A 320 -5.57 -15.23 -24.37
C ILE A 320 -4.10 -15.58 -24.63
N PHE A 321 -3.18 -14.80 -24.05
CA PHE A 321 -1.75 -15.01 -24.28
C PHE A 321 -1.25 -16.29 -23.63
N ARG A 322 -1.76 -16.63 -22.45
CA ARG A 322 -1.40 -17.86 -21.74
C ARG A 322 -1.90 -19.09 -22.46
N TRP A 323 -3.09 -19.03 -23.07
CA TRP A 323 -3.57 -20.10 -23.95
C TRP A 323 -2.66 -20.26 -25.19
N MET A 324 -2.22 -19.17 -25.81
CA MET A 324 -1.27 -19.24 -26.93
C MET A 324 0.09 -19.81 -26.50
N GLU A 325 0.63 -19.36 -25.37
CA GLU A 325 1.89 -19.86 -24.80
C GLU A 325 1.79 -21.36 -24.50
N SER A 326 0.66 -21.84 -24.00
CA SER A 326 0.44 -23.28 -23.75
C SER A 326 0.36 -24.13 -25.03
N ARG A 327 0.02 -23.55 -26.17
CA ARG A 327 -0.14 -24.26 -27.45
C ARG A 327 1.06 -24.18 -28.38
N TYR A 328 1.77 -23.05 -28.35
CA TYR A 328 2.86 -22.74 -29.28
C TYR A 328 4.21 -22.51 -28.59
N GLY A 329 4.24 -22.46 -27.26
CA GLY A 329 5.47 -22.36 -26.47
C GLY A 329 6.18 -23.70 -26.41
N HIS A 330 7.05 -23.93 -27.39
CA HIS A 330 8.17 -24.87 -27.29
C HIS A 330 9.45 -24.06 -27.07
#